data_AF-A0A261EQB7-F1
#
_entry.id   AF-A0A261EQB7-F1
#
_cell.length_a   1.000
_cell.length_b   1.000
_cell.length_c   1.000
_cell.angle_alpha   90.00
_cell.angle_beta   90.00
_cell.angle_gamma   90.00
#
_symmetry.space_group_name_H-M   'P 1'
#
loop_
_entity.id
_entity.type
_entity.pdbx_description
1 polymer ?
#
loop_
_entity_poly.entity_id
_entity_poly.type
_entity_poly.pdbx_seq_one_letter_code
_entity_poly.pdbx_strand_id
1 'polypeptide(L)'
;MSRFELKMIPNGGDIVLLTPGEDAEPRVSHVYPPLEQYPLGSDRYINDRPNVFLDVVDILDGNEPRDDASDEDAARAADANSVSLRSLAQRAQRASADGSGNARRFKDGRDLWSKITAHAYAGVHEPDAEPILDVRRTHNWKKNQPLRNHGVDPEAWFVSRFYSRSNARKDAFYARRGLDQVFSALSEGTQQPDAAVLESIERMRIARDGNADYPTYAEIAALVDDSNMLVFHNDASFADWLREQAKAQDVISADTPVDVWVSPDPSADPDDPRYLAPHSQMPAAHLANVLAPRKPQES
;
A
#
# COMPACT_ATOMS: atom_id res chain seq x y z
N MET A 1 -2.34 3.62 10.15
CA MET A 1 -2.79 2.67 11.17
C MET A 1 -3.05 1.36 10.47
N SER A 2 -2.43 0.27 10.91
CA SER A 2 -2.61 -1.04 10.27
C SER A 2 -4.05 -1.54 10.48
N ARG A 3 -4.58 -2.28 9.51
CA ARG A 3 -5.92 -2.90 9.60
C ARG A 3 -5.99 -3.98 10.67
N PHE A 4 -4.85 -4.54 11.07
CA PHE A 4 -4.78 -5.53 12.14
C PHE A 4 -3.39 -5.54 12.80
N GLU A 5 -3.32 -6.08 14.01
CA GLU A 5 -2.07 -6.47 14.67
C GLU A 5 -2.17 -7.95 15.06
N LEU A 6 -1.07 -8.68 14.92
CA LEU A 6 -0.96 -10.04 15.42
C LEU A 6 -0.03 -10.06 16.62
N LYS A 7 -0.46 -10.69 17.71
CA LYS A 7 0.38 -10.93 18.88
C LYS A 7 0.44 -12.42 19.23
N MET A 8 1.55 -12.85 19.81
CA MET A 8 1.75 -14.23 20.27
C MET A 8 1.78 -14.27 21.79
N ILE A 9 0.94 -15.12 22.38
CA ILE A 9 0.88 -15.33 23.83
C ILE A 9 2.02 -16.29 24.24
N PRO A 10 2.98 -15.87 25.10
CA PRO A 10 4.21 -16.63 25.39
C PRO A 10 3.99 -18.03 25.98
N ASN A 11 2.87 -18.25 26.69
CA ASN A 11 2.65 -19.46 27.49
C ASN A 11 1.61 -20.43 26.91
N GLY A 12 0.86 -20.03 25.87
CA GLY A 12 -0.12 -20.88 25.18
C GLY A 12 0.26 -21.19 23.74
N GLY A 13 1.15 -20.38 23.16
CA GLY A 13 1.45 -20.41 21.72
C GLY A 13 0.30 -19.87 20.88
N ASP A 14 -0.79 -19.41 21.48
CA ASP A 14 -1.94 -18.79 20.83
C ASP A 14 -1.54 -17.51 20.09
N ILE A 15 -2.25 -17.24 18.99
CA ILE A 15 -2.11 -16.00 18.23
C ILE A 15 -3.35 -15.16 18.47
N VAL A 16 -3.15 -13.92 18.88
CA VAL A 16 -4.21 -12.92 19.03
C VAL A 16 -4.26 -12.09 17.77
N LEU A 17 -5.45 -11.93 17.21
CA LEU A 17 -5.74 -10.94 16.20
C LEU A 17 -6.40 -9.74 16.87
N LEU A 18 -5.74 -8.58 16.75
CA LEU A 18 -6.27 -7.30 17.16
C LEU A 18 -6.68 -6.51 15.93
N THR A 19 -7.78 -5.79 16.02
CA THR A 19 -8.24 -4.86 14.99
C THR A 19 -8.56 -3.50 15.60
N PRO A 20 -8.59 -2.41 14.82
CA PRO A 20 -9.05 -1.12 15.32
C PRO A 20 -10.49 -1.22 15.89
N GLY A 21 -10.71 -0.70 17.10
CA GLY A 21 -12.03 -0.50 17.70
C GLY A 21 -12.63 0.87 17.37
N GLU A 22 -13.78 1.20 17.97
CA GLU A 22 -14.54 2.44 17.69
C GLU A 22 -13.72 3.72 17.93
N ASP A 23 -12.83 3.72 18.93
CA ASP A 23 -11.96 4.85 19.27
C ASP A 23 -10.54 4.76 18.68
N ALA A 24 -10.33 3.91 17.67
CA ALA A 24 -9.01 3.55 17.15
C ALA A 24 -8.07 2.90 18.20
N GLU A 25 -8.61 2.44 19.32
CA GLU A 25 -7.89 1.58 20.25
C GLU A 25 -7.92 0.12 19.74
N PRO A 26 -6.80 -0.63 19.79
CA PRO A 26 -6.78 -2.03 19.39
C PRO A 26 -7.72 -2.85 20.28
N ARG A 27 -8.68 -3.56 19.67
CA ARG A 27 -9.51 -4.55 20.34
C ARG A 27 -9.11 -5.95 19.93
N VAL A 28 -9.20 -6.90 20.85
CA VAL A 28 -9.03 -8.31 20.51
C VAL A 28 -10.25 -8.77 19.74
N SER A 29 -10.05 -9.22 18.51
CA SER A 29 -11.08 -9.72 17.61
C SER A 29 -11.26 -11.23 17.78
N HIS A 30 -10.15 -11.97 17.83
CA HIS A 30 -10.14 -13.42 18.01
C HIS A 30 -8.80 -13.92 18.59
N VAL A 31 -8.83 -15.08 19.24
CA VAL A 31 -7.62 -15.79 19.71
C VAL A 31 -7.55 -17.18 19.07
N TYR A 32 -6.55 -17.39 18.23
CA TYR A 32 -6.29 -18.63 17.52
C TYR A 32 -5.44 -19.59 18.37
N PRO A 33 -6.01 -20.67 18.93
CA PRO A 33 -5.22 -21.74 19.53
C PRO A 33 -4.34 -22.44 18.48
N PRO A 34 -3.34 -23.25 18.88
CA PRO A 34 -2.40 -23.89 17.96
C PRO A 34 -3.05 -24.70 16.83
N LEU A 35 -4.26 -25.23 17.04
CA LEU A 35 -5.00 -25.98 16.02
C LEU A 35 -5.62 -25.10 14.93
N GLU A 36 -5.85 -23.82 15.20
CA GLU A 36 -6.48 -22.84 14.30
C GLU A 36 -5.45 -21.92 13.62
N GLN A 37 -4.19 -21.99 14.05
CA GLN A 37 -3.09 -21.27 13.41
C GLN A 37 -2.65 -21.89 12.09
N TYR A 38 -3.00 -23.15 11.80
CA TYR A 38 -2.50 -23.90 10.65
C TYR A 38 -3.50 -24.83 9.90
N PRO A 39 -4.84 -24.70 9.97
CA PRO A 39 -5.74 -25.59 9.25
C PRO A 39 -5.92 -25.13 7.79
N LEU A 40 -4.94 -25.40 6.92
CA LEU A 40 -5.05 -25.16 5.47
C LEU A 40 -5.43 -26.43 4.67
N GLY A 41 -5.89 -27.48 5.36
CA GLY A 41 -6.37 -28.72 4.74
C GLY A 41 -7.90 -28.81 4.64
N SER A 42 -8.40 -30.02 4.33
CA SER A 42 -9.84 -30.34 4.26
C SER A 42 -10.63 -30.11 5.56
N ASP A 43 -9.95 -29.80 6.67
CA ASP A 43 -10.58 -29.61 7.99
C ASP A 43 -11.49 -28.37 8.05
N ARG A 44 -11.21 -27.28 7.29
CA ARG A 44 -12.14 -26.14 7.19
C ARG A 44 -13.44 -26.53 6.48
N TYR A 45 -13.34 -27.22 5.34
CA TYR A 45 -14.55 -27.64 4.60
C TYR A 45 -15.41 -28.65 5.35
N ILE A 46 -14.80 -29.40 6.29
CA ILE A 46 -15.50 -30.44 7.06
C ILE A 46 -16.05 -29.87 8.38
N ASN A 47 -15.35 -28.94 9.03
CA ASN A 47 -15.63 -28.52 10.40
C ASN A 47 -15.78 -27.00 10.60
N ASP A 48 -15.70 -26.19 9.54
CA ASP A 48 -15.82 -24.72 9.54
C ASP A 48 -14.96 -24.01 10.60
N ARG A 49 -13.74 -24.51 10.82
CA ARG A 49 -12.85 -23.98 11.85
C ARG A 49 -12.24 -22.63 11.44
N PRO A 50 -12.07 -21.69 12.41
CA PRO A 50 -11.33 -20.44 12.19
C PRO A 50 -9.89 -20.69 11.71
N ASN A 51 -9.34 -19.73 10.96
CA ASN A 51 -7.97 -19.77 10.49
C ASN A 51 -7.38 -18.36 10.40
N VAL A 52 -6.30 -18.12 11.15
CA VAL A 52 -5.65 -16.79 11.22
C VAL A 52 -5.28 -16.21 9.85
N PHE A 53 -4.80 -17.04 8.92
CA PHE A 53 -4.37 -16.55 7.61
C PHE A 53 -5.55 -16.18 6.71
N LEU A 54 -6.67 -16.91 6.82
CA LEU A 54 -7.85 -16.66 6.01
C LEU A 54 -8.62 -15.46 6.55
N ASP A 55 -8.79 -15.38 7.87
CA ASP A 55 -9.43 -14.23 8.51
C ASP A 55 -8.61 -12.94 8.25
N VAL A 56 -7.27 -13.01 8.26
CA VAL A 56 -6.42 -11.88 7.85
C VAL A 56 -6.61 -11.52 6.38
N VAL A 57 -6.72 -12.49 5.47
CA VAL A 57 -7.02 -12.22 4.06
C VAL A 57 -8.39 -11.57 3.91
N ASP A 58 -9.41 -12.04 4.62
CA ASP A 58 -10.74 -11.45 4.61
C ASP A 58 -10.70 -9.97 5.08
N ILE A 59 -9.91 -9.65 6.11
CA ILE A 59 -9.66 -8.26 6.56
C ILE A 59 -8.90 -7.44 5.51
N LEU A 60 -7.92 -8.03 4.84
CA LEU A 60 -7.19 -7.37 3.75
C LEU A 60 -8.11 -7.07 2.55
N ASP A 61 -9.15 -7.88 2.34
CA ASP A 61 -10.20 -7.65 1.35
C ASP A 61 -11.25 -6.62 1.82
N GLY A 62 -11.12 -6.10 3.04
CA GLY A 62 -11.99 -5.07 3.61
C GLY A 62 -13.23 -5.62 4.31
N ASN A 63 -13.31 -6.92 4.57
CA ASN A 63 -14.39 -7.51 5.35
C ASN A 63 -14.20 -7.23 6.85
N GLU A 64 -15.32 -7.22 7.59
CA GLU A 64 -15.27 -7.07 9.03
C GLU A 64 -14.56 -8.28 9.66
N PRO A 65 -13.70 -8.02 10.66
CA PRO A 65 -13.06 -9.11 11.39
C PRO A 65 -14.10 -9.88 12.20
N ARG A 66 -13.76 -11.13 12.52
CA ARG A 66 -14.48 -11.90 13.54
C ARG A 66 -14.47 -11.14 14.87
N ASP A 67 -15.50 -11.28 15.67
CA ASP A 67 -15.62 -10.56 16.94
C ASP A 67 -16.28 -11.45 17.99
N ASP A 68 -15.54 -12.48 18.41
CA ASP A 68 -15.98 -13.51 19.36
C ASP A 68 -15.00 -13.68 20.53
N ALA A 69 -14.04 -12.76 20.68
CA ALA A 69 -13.12 -12.73 21.81
C ALA A 69 -13.83 -12.42 23.13
N SER A 70 -13.36 -13.04 24.21
CA SER A 70 -13.85 -12.77 25.57
C SER A 70 -13.05 -11.67 26.28
N ASP A 71 -13.59 -11.13 27.38
CA ASP A 71 -12.86 -10.19 28.25
C ASP A 71 -11.57 -10.81 28.81
N GLU A 72 -11.56 -12.13 29.04
CA GLU A 72 -10.35 -12.85 29.48
C GLU A 72 -9.27 -12.88 28.39
N ASP A 73 -9.67 -12.99 27.12
CA ASP A 73 -8.75 -12.94 25.98
C ASP A 73 -8.11 -11.56 25.82
N ALA A 74 -8.90 -10.50 26.05
CA ALA A 74 -8.39 -9.12 26.06
C ALA A 74 -7.30 -8.93 27.12
N ALA A 75 -7.51 -9.45 28.34
CA ALA A 75 -6.51 -9.40 29.40
C ALA A 75 -5.22 -10.16 29.04
N ARG A 76 -5.35 -11.34 28.43
CA ARG A 76 -4.20 -12.17 28.01
C ARG A 76 -3.39 -11.54 26.87
N ALA A 77 -4.03 -10.73 26.02
CA ALA A 77 -3.39 -10.05 24.90
C ALA A 77 -2.51 -8.86 25.32
N ALA A 78 -2.72 -8.30 26.52
CA ALA A 78 -1.99 -7.12 27.01
C ALA A 78 -0.46 -7.36 27.09
N ASP A 79 -0.05 -8.55 27.55
CA ASP A 79 1.35 -8.93 27.72
C ASP A 79 1.93 -9.72 26.52
N ALA A 80 1.19 -9.82 25.42
CA ALA A 80 1.58 -10.61 24.26
C ALA A 80 2.59 -9.86 23.37
N ASN A 81 3.47 -10.62 22.71
CA ASN A 81 4.51 -10.04 21.83
C ASN A 81 4.01 -9.91 20.40
N SER A 82 4.22 -8.76 19.75
CA SER A 82 3.84 -8.58 18.34
C SER A 82 4.59 -9.56 17.43
N VAL A 83 3.89 -10.09 16.44
CA VAL A 83 4.42 -11.01 15.42
C VAL A 83 3.88 -10.60 14.06
N SER A 84 4.67 -10.75 12.99
CA SER A 84 4.20 -10.45 11.64
C SER A 84 3.57 -11.66 10.97
N LEU A 85 2.63 -11.40 10.05
CA LEU A 85 2.02 -12.44 9.22
C LEU A 85 3.09 -13.22 8.44
N ARG A 86 4.11 -12.51 7.94
CA ARG A 86 5.29 -13.11 7.29
C ARG A 86 6.02 -14.10 8.19
N SER A 87 6.22 -13.76 9.46
CA SER A 87 6.89 -14.65 10.42
C SER A 87 6.05 -15.91 10.69
N LEU A 88 4.73 -15.76 10.80
CA LEU A 88 3.81 -16.89 10.96
C LEU A 88 3.79 -17.79 9.71
N ALA A 89 3.77 -17.20 8.51
CA ALA A 89 3.83 -17.95 7.26
C ALA A 89 5.15 -18.71 7.11
N GLN A 90 6.28 -18.10 7.50
CA GLN A 90 7.59 -18.79 7.53
C GLN A 90 7.61 -19.95 8.55
N ARG A 91 6.97 -19.78 9.71
CA ARG A 91 6.82 -20.85 10.70
C ARG A 91 5.96 -22.00 10.14
N ALA A 92 4.87 -21.68 9.45
CA ALA A 92 4.03 -22.66 8.77
C ALA A 92 4.80 -23.42 7.68
N GLN A 93 5.61 -22.71 6.89
CA GLN A 93 6.47 -23.31 5.85
C GLN A 93 7.45 -24.33 6.46
N ARG A 94 8.14 -23.98 7.55
CA ARG A 94 9.06 -24.90 8.25
C ARG A 94 8.34 -26.14 8.77
N ALA A 95 7.21 -25.96 9.45
CA ALA A 95 6.40 -27.08 9.94
C ALA A 95 5.91 -28.01 8.80
N SER A 96 5.68 -27.46 7.61
CA SER A 96 5.30 -28.22 6.41
C SER A 96 6.46 -29.03 5.81
N ALA A 97 7.70 -28.57 6.00
CA ALA A 97 8.91 -29.20 5.48
C ALA A 97 9.41 -30.35 6.39
N ASP A 98 9.20 -30.25 7.71
CA ASP A 98 9.73 -31.19 8.71
C ASP A 98 9.10 -32.59 8.66
N GLY A 99 8.07 -32.83 7.84
CA GLY A 99 7.61 -34.18 7.47
C GLY A 99 7.03 -35.05 8.59
N SER A 100 6.89 -34.54 9.82
CA SER A 100 6.25 -35.25 10.94
C SER A 100 4.80 -35.62 10.58
N GLY A 101 4.18 -36.59 11.26
CA GLY A 101 2.88 -37.20 10.86
C GLY A 101 1.71 -36.24 10.58
N ASN A 102 1.82 -34.96 10.96
CA ASN A 102 0.89 -33.88 10.64
C ASN A 102 1.19 -33.11 9.33
N ALA A 103 2.32 -33.36 8.64
CA ALA A 103 2.75 -32.67 7.42
C ALA A 103 1.76 -32.78 6.25
N ARG A 104 0.89 -33.80 6.26
CA ARG A 104 -0.21 -33.94 5.28
C ARG A 104 -1.27 -32.82 5.41
N ARG A 105 -1.41 -32.20 6.59
CA ARG A 105 -2.35 -31.10 6.85
C ARG A 105 -1.84 -29.74 6.36
N PHE A 106 -0.54 -29.65 6.03
CA PHE A 106 0.13 -28.38 5.73
C PHE A 106 0.64 -28.28 4.28
N LYS A 107 0.00 -28.99 3.34
CA LYS A 107 0.44 -28.99 1.93
C LYS A 107 0.51 -27.58 1.32
N ASP A 108 -0.36 -26.68 1.77
CA ASP A 108 -0.44 -25.30 1.29
C ASP A 108 0.41 -24.29 2.06
N GLY A 109 1.07 -24.70 3.16
CA GLY A 109 1.90 -23.83 4.00
C GLY A 109 3.25 -23.45 3.38
N ARG A 110 3.68 -24.13 2.31
CA ARG A 110 5.03 -23.94 1.73
C ARG A 110 5.23 -22.57 1.08
N ASP A 111 4.18 -22.04 0.46
CA ASP A 111 4.22 -20.80 -0.31
C ASP A 111 3.21 -19.78 0.22
N LEU A 112 2.79 -19.93 1.48
CA LEU A 112 1.69 -19.18 2.07
C LEU A 112 1.94 -17.67 2.05
N TRP A 113 3.15 -17.22 2.40
CA TRP A 113 3.50 -15.81 2.32
C TRP A 113 3.36 -15.26 0.90
N SER A 114 3.92 -15.96 -0.09
CA SER A 114 3.82 -15.57 -1.50
C SER A 114 2.39 -15.51 -2.00
N LYS A 115 1.54 -16.47 -1.60
CA LYS A 115 0.11 -16.48 -1.94
C LYS A 115 -0.61 -15.28 -1.33
N ILE A 116 -0.40 -15.00 -0.05
CA ILE A 116 -1.03 -13.86 0.64
C ILE A 116 -0.58 -12.53 0.03
N THR A 117 0.72 -12.34 -0.20
CA THR A 117 1.22 -11.10 -0.80
C THR A 117 0.72 -10.91 -2.22
N ALA A 118 0.62 -11.98 -3.01
CA ALA A 118 0.09 -11.91 -4.37
C ALA A 118 -1.40 -11.56 -4.36
N HIS A 119 -2.17 -12.14 -3.44
CA HIS A 119 -3.59 -11.82 -3.26
C HIS A 119 -3.78 -10.36 -2.85
N ALA A 120 -3.10 -9.90 -1.80
CA ALA A 120 -3.19 -8.53 -1.30
C ALA A 120 -2.75 -7.51 -2.36
N TYR A 121 -1.68 -7.80 -3.11
CA TYR A 121 -1.23 -6.96 -4.22
C TYR A 121 -2.28 -6.89 -5.34
N ALA A 122 -2.86 -8.03 -5.74
CA ALA A 122 -3.91 -8.06 -6.76
C ALA A 122 -5.17 -7.28 -6.33
N GLY A 123 -5.45 -7.20 -5.03
CA GLY A 123 -6.56 -6.42 -4.48
C GLY A 123 -6.35 -4.90 -4.52
N VAL A 124 -5.11 -4.41 -4.73
CA VAL A 124 -4.80 -2.98 -4.80
C VAL A 124 -4.24 -2.53 -6.16
N HIS A 125 -3.74 -3.46 -6.96
CA HIS A 125 -3.14 -3.17 -8.25
C HIS A 125 -4.19 -3.18 -9.36
N GLU A 126 -4.57 -1.98 -9.81
CA GLU A 126 -5.63 -1.78 -10.82
C GLU A 126 -5.10 -0.88 -11.96
N PRO A 127 -4.21 -1.39 -12.83
CA PRO A 127 -3.53 -0.57 -13.84
C PRO A 127 -4.49 0.05 -14.86
N ASP A 128 -5.67 -0.55 -15.05
CA ASP A 128 -6.71 -0.07 -15.97
C ASP A 128 -7.79 0.80 -15.31
N ALA A 129 -7.67 1.09 -14.00
CA ALA A 129 -8.62 1.94 -13.30
C ALA A 129 -8.54 3.41 -13.77
N GLU A 130 -9.67 4.11 -13.69
CA GLU A 130 -9.74 5.53 -13.99
C GLU A 130 -8.87 6.34 -13.01
N PRO A 131 -8.12 7.36 -13.49
CA PRO A 131 -7.34 8.21 -12.62
C PRO A 131 -8.17 8.91 -11.54
N ILE A 132 -7.63 9.04 -10.34
CA ILE A 132 -8.27 9.75 -9.23
C ILE A 132 -7.95 11.24 -9.36
N LEU A 133 -8.88 11.99 -9.97
CA LEU A 133 -8.70 13.41 -10.31
C LEU A 133 -9.63 14.38 -9.58
N ASP A 134 -10.84 13.93 -9.21
CA ASP A 134 -11.89 14.80 -8.68
C ASP A 134 -11.79 14.96 -7.16
N VAL A 135 -10.84 15.78 -6.73
CA VAL A 135 -10.50 15.97 -5.30
C VAL A 135 -10.78 17.39 -4.80
N ARG A 136 -11.64 18.16 -5.48
CA ARG A 136 -11.76 19.63 -5.25
C ARG A 136 -12.50 20.04 -3.97
N ARG A 137 -12.30 21.32 -3.59
CA ARG A 137 -12.76 22.08 -2.39
C ARG A 137 -14.20 21.87 -1.89
N THR A 138 -15.13 21.40 -2.72
CA THR A 138 -16.53 21.08 -2.34
C THR A 138 -16.76 19.60 -2.03
N HIS A 139 -15.81 18.72 -2.42
CA HIS A 139 -15.75 17.27 -2.21
C HIS A 139 -14.39 16.90 -1.59
N ASN A 140 -14.14 17.47 -0.42
CA ASN A 140 -12.93 17.23 0.37
C ASN A 140 -12.75 15.72 0.62
N TRP A 141 -11.52 15.22 0.43
CA TRP A 141 -11.08 13.85 0.76
C TRP A 141 -11.58 13.36 2.12
N LYS A 142 -11.68 14.29 3.09
CA LYS A 142 -12.12 13.98 4.46
C LYS A 142 -13.57 13.53 4.61
N LYS A 143 -14.44 13.73 3.60
CA LYS A 143 -15.89 13.45 3.76
C LYS A 143 -16.49 12.45 2.77
N ASN A 144 -16.16 12.48 1.48
CA ASN A 144 -16.99 11.80 0.46
C ASN A 144 -16.21 11.21 -0.73
N GLN A 145 -15.05 10.59 -0.52
CA GLN A 145 -14.35 9.89 -1.60
C GLN A 145 -14.59 8.37 -1.49
N PRO A 146 -15.06 7.70 -2.56
CA PRO A 146 -15.28 6.25 -2.56
C PRO A 146 -14.02 5.47 -2.16
N LEU A 147 -12.84 5.96 -2.57
CA LEU A 147 -11.58 5.23 -2.42
C LEU A 147 -10.78 5.62 -1.17
N ARG A 148 -11.39 6.36 -0.23
CA ARG A 148 -10.66 6.92 0.93
C ARG A 148 -9.89 5.87 1.73
N ASN A 149 -10.57 4.78 2.02
CA ASN A 149 -10.07 3.71 2.88
C ASN A 149 -9.54 2.51 2.07
N HIS A 150 -9.39 2.65 0.75
CA HIS A 150 -8.83 1.61 -0.10
C HIS A 150 -7.31 1.66 -0.04
N GLY A 151 -6.68 0.48 -0.03
CA GLY A 151 -5.23 0.35 -0.14
C GLY A 151 -4.71 0.95 -1.44
N VAL A 152 -3.55 1.59 -1.40
CA VAL A 152 -2.96 2.20 -2.59
C VAL A 152 -2.32 1.16 -3.49
N ASP A 153 -2.45 1.36 -4.80
CA ASP A 153 -1.60 0.69 -5.78
C ASP A 153 -0.14 1.10 -5.52
N PRO A 154 0.75 0.17 -5.13
CA PRO A 154 2.15 0.49 -4.85
C PRO A 154 2.91 0.94 -6.10
N GLU A 155 2.32 0.76 -7.28
CA GLU A 155 2.81 1.16 -8.58
C GLU A 155 1.96 2.27 -9.22
N ALA A 156 1.17 3.03 -8.47
CA ALA A 156 0.57 4.24 -9.06
C ALA A 156 1.57 5.41 -9.14
N TRP A 157 1.25 6.40 -9.96
CA TRP A 157 1.79 7.75 -9.86
C TRP A 157 1.02 8.53 -8.79
N PHE A 158 1.74 9.07 -7.82
CA PHE A 158 1.22 9.96 -6.80
C PHE A 158 1.64 11.40 -7.10
N VAL A 159 0.67 12.25 -7.43
CA VAL A 159 0.90 13.64 -7.84
C VAL A 159 0.44 14.59 -6.76
N SER A 160 1.37 15.32 -6.13
CA SER A 160 1.08 16.22 -5.03
C SER A 160 1.49 17.67 -5.31
N ARG A 161 0.93 18.57 -4.51
CA ARG A 161 0.98 20.02 -4.61
C ARG A 161 0.46 20.58 -5.92
N PHE A 162 -0.32 19.81 -6.68
CA PHE A 162 -0.78 20.25 -7.99
C PHE A 162 -1.71 21.47 -7.91
N TYR A 163 -2.72 21.41 -7.04
CA TYR A 163 -3.70 22.47 -6.86
C TYR A 163 -3.29 23.53 -5.84
N SER A 164 -2.21 23.31 -5.07
CA SER A 164 -1.72 24.25 -4.05
C SER A 164 -0.63 25.19 -4.56
N ARG A 165 -0.22 25.07 -5.83
CA ARG A 165 0.73 26.00 -6.48
C ARG A 165 0.19 27.42 -6.46
N SER A 166 1.04 28.38 -6.10
CA SER A 166 0.72 29.80 -6.14
C SER A 166 0.82 30.36 -7.57
N ASN A 167 1.74 29.81 -8.36
CA ASN A 167 1.93 30.13 -9.77
C ASN A 167 2.08 28.85 -10.59
N ALA A 168 1.03 28.47 -11.33
CA ALA A 168 0.99 27.24 -12.12
C ALA A 168 2.09 27.11 -13.20
N ARG A 169 2.75 28.23 -13.57
CA ARG A 169 3.85 28.23 -14.56
C ARG A 169 5.23 28.11 -13.92
N LYS A 170 5.41 28.61 -12.70
CA LYS A 170 6.74 28.68 -12.04
C LYS A 170 6.92 27.64 -10.95
N ASP A 171 5.85 27.36 -10.21
CA ASP A 171 5.92 26.47 -9.07
C ASP A 171 5.81 25.03 -9.54
N ALA A 172 6.73 24.19 -9.07
CA ALA A 172 6.73 22.77 -9.39
C ALA A 172 5.59 22.05 -8.67
N PHE A 173 5.06 21.01 -9.31
CA PHE A 173 4.34 19.94 -8.61
C PHE A 173 5.22 18.70 -8.57
N TYR A 174 4.86 17.75 -7.70
CA TYR A 174 5.65 16.54 -7.46
C TYR A 174 4.94 15.35 -8.07
N ALA A 175 5.67 14.47 -8.75
CA ALA A 175 5.16 13.23 -9.31
C ALA A 175 6.07 12.08 -8.86
N ARG A 176 5.54 11.13 -8.09
CA ARG A 176 6.29 9.97 -7.59
C ARG A 176 5.72 8.69 -8.17
N ARG A 177 6.55 7.90 -8.86
CA ARG A 177 6.18 6.58 -9.40
C ARG A 177 6.33 5.53 -8.31
N GLY A 178 5.21 5.17 -7.72
CA GLY A 178 5.12 4.10 -6.73
C GLY A 178 5.34 4.55 -5.29
N LEU A 179 4.86 3.71 -4.38
CA LEU A 179 4.81 4.00 -2.94
C LEU A 179 6.20 4.22 -2.33
N ASP A 180 7.19 3.42 -2.73
CA ASP A 180 8.56 3.59 -2.23
C ASP A 180 9.18 4.92 -2.65
N GLN A 181 8.78 5.47 -3.80
CA GLN A 181 9.26 6.78 -4.26
C GLN A 181 8.57 7.93 -3.52
N VAL A 182 7.34 7.73 -3.04
CA VAL A 182 6.72 8.65 -2.08
C VAL A 182 7.55 8.69 -0.79
N PHE A 183 7.93 7.53 -0.27
CA PHE A 183 8.72 7.44 0.95
C PHE A 183 10.12 8.05 0.78
N SER A 184 10.85 7.70 -0.29
CA SER A 184 12.17 8.27 -0.60
C SER A 184 12.11 9.78 -0.74
N ALA A 185 11.12 10.33 -1.46
CA ALA A 185 10.97 11.78 -1.62
C ALA A 185 10.74 12.51 -0.29
N LEU A 186 10.05 11.88 0.67
CA LEU A 186 9.80 12.45 1.99
C LEU A 186 11.00 12.29 2.94
N SER A 187 11.78 11.22 2.81
CA SER A 187 12.97 10.98 3.64
C SER A 187 14.24 11.66 3.15
N GLU A 188 14.37 11.88 1.84
CA GLU A 188 15.59 12.40 1.19
C GLU A 188 15.39 13.79 0.57
N GLY A 189 14.16 14.31 0.61
CA GLY A 189 13.81 15.59 0.00
C GLY A 189 14.61 16.79 0.54
N THR A 190 14.41 17.95 -0.10
CA THR A 190 15.15 19.20 0.15
C THR A 190 14.90 19.86 1.51
N GLN A 191 14.06 19.27 2.37
CA GLN A 191 13.83 19.72 3.75
C GLN A 191 14.21 18.61 4.72
N GLN A 192 14.78 18.99 5.86
CA GLN A 192 15.08 18.05 6.94
C GLN A 192 13.80 17.27 7.29
N PRO A 193 13.78 15.93 7.18
CA PRO A 193 12.55 15.17 7.33
C PRO A 193 12.00 15.31 8.74
N ASP A 194 10.70 15.52 8.86
CA ASP A 194 10.01 15.49 10.15
C ASP A 194 10.10 14.07 10.74
N ALA A 195 10.53 13.96 12.00
CA ALA A 195 10.65 12.68 12.70
C ALA A 195 9.31 11.91 12.74
N ALA A 196 8.18 12.62 12.85
CA ALA A 196 6.86 11.99 12.83
C ALA A 196 6.50 11.40 11.45
N VAL A 197 6.97 12.05 10.37
CA VAL A 197 6.82 11.56 9.00
C VAL A 197 7.68 10.31 8.79
N LEU A 198 8.95 10.34 9.24
CA LEU A 198 9.84 9.18 9.15
C LEU A 198 9.28 7.98 9.93
N GLU A 199 8.77 8.20 11.14
CA GLU A 199 8.14 7.13 11.93
C GLU A 199 6.90 6.55 11.23
N SER A 200 6.10 7.42 10.59
CA SER A 200 4.92 6.99 9.82
C SER A 200 5.31 6.16 8.59
N ILE A 201 6.36 6.58 7.87
CA ILE A 201 6.92 5.83 6.74
C ILE A 201 7.37 4.44 7.19
N GLU A 202 8.15 4.34 8.26
CA GLU A 202 8.63 3.05 8.76
C GLU A 202 7.49 2.15 9.20
N ARG A 203 6.48 2.71 9.86
CA ARG A 203 5.28 1.95 10.24
C ARG A 203 4.54 1.39 9.03
N MET A 204 4.39 2.17 7.97
CA MET A 204 3.78 1.72 6.71
C MET A 204 4.61 0.66 6.01
N ARG A 205 5.95 0.80 5.98
CA ARG A 205 6.87 -0.22 5.42
C ARG A 205 6.75 -1.54 6.18
N ILE A 206 6.78 -1.49 7.51
CA ILE A 206 6.63 -2.68 8.36
C ILE A 206 5.28 -3.37 8.14
N ALA A 207 4.19 -2.60 8.05
CA ALA A 207 2.85 -3.13 7.79
C ALA A 207 2.78 -3.80 6.40
N ARG A 208 3.27 -3.14 5.35
CA ARG A 208 3.30 -3.70 3.99
C ARG A 208 4.17 -4.96 3.91
N ASP A 209 5.42 -4.88 4.36
CA ASP A 209 6.42 -5.93 4.15
C ASP A 209 6.30 -7.11 5.13
N GLY A 210 5.68 -6.87 6.28
CA GLY A 210 5.45 -7.86 7.33
C GLY A 210 4.04 -8.47 7.29
N ASN A 211 3.03 -7.68 6.89
CA ASN A 211 1.62 -8.04 7.02
C ASN A 211 0.84 -7.97 5.69
N ALA A 212 1.48 -7.63 4.57
CA ALA A 212 0.82 -7.39 3.28
C ALA A 212 -0.27 -6.30 3.37
N ASP A 213 -0.14 -5.42 4.36
CA ASP A 213 -1.11 -4.37 4.65
C ASP A 213 -0.66 -3.06 3.99
N TYR A 214 -1.18 -2.79 2.79
CA TYR A 214 -0.90 -1.57 2.05
C TYR A 214 -1.56 -0.36 2.70
N PRO A 215 -0.84 0.78 2.82
CA PRO A 215 -1.45 2.01 3.32
C PRO A 215 -2.59 2.45 2.40
N THR A 216 -3.58 3.11 2.98
CA THR A 216 -4.70 3.67 2.25
C THR A 216 -4.33 4.98 1.58
N TYR A 217 -5.08 5.37 0.55
CA TYR A 217 -4.91 6.68 -0.07
C TYR A 217 -5.04 7.83 0.93
N ALA A 218 -5.81 7.66 2.01
CA ALA A 218 -5.99 8.70 3.03
C ALA A 218 -4.74 8.93 3.85
N GLU A 219 -4.06 7.84 4.15
CA GLU A 219 -2.83 7.89 4.90
C GLU A 219 -1.70 8.46 4.05
N ILE A 220 -1.65 8.12 2.74
CA ILE A 220 -0.70 8.74 1.82
C ILE A 220 -0.97 10.24 1.64
N ALA A 221 -2.23 10.64 1.43
CA ALA A 221 -2.61 12.05 1.32
C ALA A 221 -2.26 12.86 2.59
N ALA A 222 -2.46 12.26 3.77
CA ALA A 222 -2.05 12.86 5.04
C ALA A 222 -0.51 12.94 5.16
N LEU A 223 0.19 11.89 4.73
CA LEU A 223 1.65 11.81 4.80
C LEU A 223 2.34 12.86 3.91
N VAL A 224 1.80 13.13 2.72
CA VAL A 224 2.33 14.16 1.81
C VAL A 224 1.77 15.56 2.07
N ASP A 225 0.90 15.70 3.08
CA ASP A 225 0.15 16.92 3.41
C ASP A 225 -0.58 17.53 2.19
N ASP A 226 -1.24 16.67 1.40
CA ASP A 226 -2.04 17.10 0.25
C ASP A 226 -3.31 16.26 0.12
N SER A 227 -4.41 16.81 0.63
CA SER A 227 -5.73 16.20 0.51
C SER A 227 -6.26 16.16 -0.92
N ASN A 228 -5.63 16.86 -1.86
CA ASN A 228 -6.04 16.92 -3.27
C ASN A 228 -5.02 16.25 -4.20
N MET A 229 -4.23 15.32 -3.64
CA MET A 229 -3.30 14.48 -4.40
C MET A 229 -4.05 13.75 -5.52
N LEU A 230 -3.47 13.76 -6.72
CA LEU A 230 -3.98 13.01 -7.87
C LEU A 230 -3.28 11.65 -7.93
N VAL A 231 -3.98 10.65 -8.46
CA VAL A 231 -3.43 9.30 -8.63
C VAL A 231 -3.67 8.83 -10.06
N PHE A 232 -2.64 8.26 -10.69
CA PHE A 232 -2.74 7.62 -11.99
C PHE A 232 -2.17 6.20 -11.90
N HIS A 233 -2.89 5.20 -12.38
CA HIS A 233 -2.50 3.80 -12.21
C HIS A 233 -1.49 3.29 -13.24
N ASN A 234 -1.17 4.10 -14.26
CA ASN A 234 -0.19 3.75 -15.27
C ASN A 234 0.43 4.99 -15.94
N ASP A 235 1.52 4.79 -16.66
CA ASP A 235 2.28 5.86 -17.32
C ASP A 235 1.49 6.54 -18.45
N ALA A 236 0.66 5.78 -19.18
CA ALA A 236 -0.11 6.28 -20.31
C ALA A 236 -1.21 7.27 -19.87
N SER A 237 -1.99 6.91 -18.84
CA SER A 237 -3.05 7.77 -18.30
C SER A 237 -2.48 9.06 -17.72
N PHE A 238 -1.33 9.01 -17.04
CA PHE A 238 -0.67 10.21 -16.55
C PHE A 238 -0.16 11.09 -17.70
N ALA A 239 0.51 10.50 -18.70
CA ALA A 239 1.02 11.23 -19.86
C ALA A 239 -0.11 11.88 -20.67
N ASP A 240 -1.23 11.19 -20.86
CA ASP A 240 -2.39 11.69 -21.60
C ASP A 240 -3.07 12.83 -20.85
N TRP A 241 -3.21 12.71 -19.53
CA TRP A 241 -3.72 13.79 -18.70
C TRP A 241 -2.82 15.04 -18.76
N LEU A 242 -1.49 14.89 -18.66
CA LEU A 242 -0.56 16.03 -18.79
C LEU A 242 -0.74 16.75 -20.14
N ARG A 243 -0.91 16.00 -21.23
CA ARG A 243 -1.14 16.56 -22.56
C ARG A 243 -2.48 17.27 -22.68
N GLU A 244 -3.52 16.70 -22.09
CA GLU A 244 -4.86 17.30 -22.09
C GLU A 244 -4.85 18.63 -21.34
N GLN A 245 -4.31 18.64 -20.12
CA GLN A 245 -4.23 19.86 -19.31
C GLN A 245 -3.33 20.94 -19.94
N ALA A 246 -2.28 20.55 -20.67
CA ALA A 246 -1.45 21.48 -21.43
C ALA A 246 -2.21 22.20 -22.56
N LYS A 247 -3.22 21.56 -23.18
CA LYS A 247 -4.09 22.19 -24.18
C LYS A 247 -5.04 23.21 -23.56
N ALA A 248 -5.44 22.99 -22.31
CA ALA A 248 -6.34 23.88 -21.58
C ALA A 248 -5.67 25.20 -21.14
N GLN A 249 -4.33 25.32 -21.26
CA GLN A 249 -3.44 26.49 -21.03
C GLN A 249 -3.51 27.20 -19.66
N ASP A 250 -4.62 27.10 -18.93
CA ASP A 250 -4.87 27.77 -17.65
C ASP A 250 -4.54 26.88 -16.44
N VAL A 251 -4.25 25.58 -16.65
CA VAL A 251 -4.08 24.59 -15.58
C VAL A 251 -2.65 24.04 -15.52
N ILE A 252 -2.09 23.66 -16.68
CA ILE A 252 -0.69 23.25 -16.86
C ILE A 252 -0.17 23.91 -18.13
N SER A 253 1.07 24.41 -18.10
CA SER A 253 1.80 24.81 -19.30
C SER A 253 2.82 23.74 -19.68
N ALA A 254 3.23 23.69 -20.94
CA ALA A 254 4.25 22.73 -21.40
C ALA A 254 5.55 22.81 -20.58
N ASP A 255 5.91 24.03 -20.17
CA ASP A 255 7.11 24.35 -19.39
C ASP A 255 6.90 24.29 -17.86
N THR A 256 5.71 23.90 -17.40
CA THR A 256 5.45 23.76 -15.97
C THR A 256 6.44 22.76 -15.38
N PRO A 257 7.24 23.15 -14.37
CA PRO A 257 8.22 22.25 -13.80
C PRO A 257 7.55 21.13 -13.01
N VAL A 258 8.12 19.92 -13.13
CA VAL A 258 7.72 18.73 -12.40
C VAL A 258 8.94 18.18 -11.69
N ASP A 259 8.80 17.93 -10.39
CA ASP A 259 9.78 17.25 -9.56
C ASP A 259 9.42 15.76 -9.51
N VAL A 260 10.22 14.93 -10.19
CA VAL A 260 9.90 13.55 -10.54
C VAL A 260 10.77 12.61 -9.71
N TRP A 261 10.14 11.62 -9.07
CA TRP A 261 10.80 10.56 -8.30
C TRP A 261 10.39 9.20 -8.86
N VAL A 262 11.36 8.39 -9.28
CA VAL A 262 11.12 7.05 -9.84
C VAL A 262 12.15 6.05 -9.33
N SER A 263 11.81 4.76 -9.38
CA SER A 263 12.83 3.72 -9.41
C SER A 263 13.31 3.58 -10.85
N PRO A 264 14.58 3.91 -11.17
CA PRO A 264 15.05 3.80 -12.54
C PRO A 264 15.02 2.36 -13.03
N ASP A 265 14.71 2.16 -14.31
CA ASP A 265 14.88 0.86 -14.95
C ASP A 265 16.38 0.50 -14.93
N PRO A 266 16.77 -0.60 -14.26
CA PRO A 266 18.18 -0.98 -14.15
C PRO A 266 18.79 -1.42 -15.48
N SER A 267 17.96 -1.66 -16.51
CA SER A 267 18.38 -2.05 -17.85
C SER A 267 18.41 -0.88 -18.84
N ALA A 268 17.91 0.30 -18.47
CA ALA A 268 17.90 1.47 -19.32
C ALA A 268 19.29 2.11 -19.42
N ASP A 269 19.62 2.63 -20.60
CA ASP A 269 20.83 3.41 -20.82
C ASP A 269 20.68 4.80 -20.18
N PRO A 270 21.53 5.19 -19.21
CA PRO A 270 21.48 6.52 -18.59
C PRO A 270 21.66 7.68 -19.58
N ASP A 271 22.26 7.42 -20.75
CA ASP A 271 22.44 8.41 -21.81
C ASP A 271 21.21 8.52 -22.75
N ASP A 272 20.19 7.64 -22.61
CA ASP A 272 18.94 7.75 -23.36
C ASP A 272 18.17 9.00 -22.89
N PRO A 273 17.74 9.90 -23.81
CA PRO A 273 16.90 11.05 -23.46
C PRO A 273 15.56 10.71 -22.78
N ARG A 274 15.17 9.44 -22.75
CA ARG A 274 13.99 8.91 -22.06
C ARG A 274 14.32 8.31 -20.69
N TYR A 275 15.58 8.28 -20.30
CA TYR A 275 15.98 7.81 -18.99
C TYR A 275 15.46 8.76 -17.91
N LEU A 276 14.78 8.20 -16.91
CA LEU A 276 14.37 8.91 -15.70
C LEU A 276 15.33 8.53 -14.58
N ALA A 277 16.19 9.48 -14.18
CA ALA A 277 17.03 9.32 -13.00
C ALA A 277 16.17 9.24 -11.72
N PRO A 278 16.70 8.69 -10.59
CA PRO A 278 15.90 8.48 -9.37
C PRO A 278 15.15 9.73 -8.90
N HIS A 279 15.81 10.88 -9.06
CA HIS A 279 15.24 12.21 -8.87
C HIS A 279 15.58 13.07 -10.08
N SER A 280 14.59 13.76 -10.64
CA SER A 280 14.77 14.66 -11.80
C SER A 280 13.81 15.83 -11.73
N GLN A 281 14.23 17.00 -12.20
CA GLN A 281 13.32 18.13 -12.44
C GLN A 281 13.22 18.39 -13.94
N MET A 282 12.00 18.38 -14.48
CA MET A 282 11.77 18.55 -15.91
C MET A 282 10.43 19.20 -16.27
N PRO A 283 10.27 19.73 -17.49
CA PRO A 283 8.98 20.23 -17.97
C PRO A 283 7.92 19.13 -18.07
N ALA A 284 6.66 19.47 -17.76
CA ALA A 284 5.52 18.56 -17.87
C ALA A 284 5.38 17.94 -19.27
N ALA A 285 5.65 18.72 -20.33
CA ALA A 285 5.62 18.20 -21.69
C ALA A 285 6.74 17.19 -21.98
N HIS A 286 7.92 17.38 -21.40
CA HIS A 286 9.02 16.43 -21.54
C HIS A 286 8.67 15.13 -20.82
N LEU A 287 8.20 15.21 -19.57
CA LEU A 287 7.75 14.04 -18.80
C LEU A 287 6.70 13.24 -19.57
N ALA A 288 5.66 13.88 -20.11
CA ALA A 288 4.63 13.18 -20.87
C ALA A 288 5.20 12.43 -22.10
N ASN A 289 6.23 12.96 -22.75
CA ASN A 289 6.87 12.31 -23.90
C ASN A 289 7.79 11.16 -23.49
N VAL A 290 8.42 11.24 -22.32
CA VAL A 290 9.22 10.15 -21.76
C VAL A 290 8.33 8.98 -21.35
N LEU A 291 7.23 9.26 -20.64
CA LEU A 291 6.32 8.23 -20.11
C LEU A 291 5.57 7.46 -21.20
N ALA A 292 5.10 8.15 -22.24
CA ALA A 292 4.32 7.51 -23.30
C ALA A 292 4.64 8.13 -24.67
N PRO A 293 5.77 7.83 -25.30
CA PRO A 293 6.18 8.47 -26.55
C PRO A 293 5.08 8.43 -27.61
N ARG A 294 4.81 9.57 -28.27
CA ARG A 294 3.92 9.56 -29.43
C ARG A 294 4.55 8.69 -30.51
N LYS A 295 3.78 7.78 -31.09
CA LYS A 295 4.21 7.13 -32.34
C LYS A 295 4.50 8.24 -33.36
N PRO A 296 5.62 8.17 -34.11
CA PRO A 296 5.84 9.11 -35.20
C PRO A 296 4.62 9.04 -36.13
N GLN A 297 4.06 10.19 -36.48
CA GLN A 297 3.08 10.24 -37.56
C GLN A 297 3.78 9.72 -38.80
N GLU A 298 3.38 8.56 -39.28
CA GLU A 298 3.75 8.11 -40.63
C GLU A 298 3.18 9.15 -41.59
N SER A 299 4.08 9.96 -42.15
CA SER A 299 3.79 10.97 -43.16
C SER A 299 3.62 10.35 -44.53
#